data_AF-A0A1G7JXA7-F1
#
_entry.id   AF-A0A1G7JXA7-F1
#
_cell.length_a   1.000
_cell.length_b   1.000
_cell.length_c   1.000
_cell.angle_alpha   90.00
_cell.angle_beta   90.00
_cell.angle_gamma   90.00
#
_symmetry.space_group_name_H-M   'P 1'
#
loop_
_entity.id
_entity.type
_entity.pdbx_description
1 polymer ?
#
loop_
_entity_poly.entity_id
_entity_poly.type
_entity_poly.pdbx_seq_one_letter_code
_entity_poly.pdbx_strand_id
1 'polypeptide(L)' 'MFDAETTALLRAVLEEVCENISVFEIGARTHVASKILEAAANGRLSIDELKAAGHSALNAPPGR' A
#
# COMPACT_ATOMS: atom_id res chain seq x y z
N MET A 1 -9.73 5.07 -12.98
CA MET A 1 -10.45 5.20 -11.71
C MET A 1 -10.79 3.79 -11.26
N PHE A 2 -10.53 3.44 -10.00
CA PHE A 2 -10.83 2.11 -9.48
C PHE A 2 -12.30 2.01 -9.07
N ASP A 3 -12.92 0.85 -9.26
CA ASP A 3 -14.27 0.57 -8.77
C ASP A 3 -14.33 0.62 -7.23
N ALA A 4 -15.54 0.70 -6.69
CA ALA A 4 -15.76 0.77 -5.24
C ALA A 4 -15.19 -0.44 -4.50
N GLU A 5 -15.31 -1.64 -5.10
CA GLU A 5 -14.77 -2.88 -4.54
C GLU A 5 -13.24 -2.85 -4.48
N THR A 6 -12.59 -2.47 -5.57
CA THR A 6 -11.14 -2.31 -5.63
C THR A 6 -10.66 -1.23 -4.65
N THR A 7 -11.38 -0.12 -4.53
CA THR A 7 -11.04 0.95 -3.57
C THR A 7 -11.14 0.47 -2.12
N ALA A 8 -12.17 -0.31 -1.80
CA ALA A 8 -12.34 -0.90 -0.46
C ALA A 8 -11.22 -1.89 -0.13
N LEU A 9 -10.85 -2.73 -1.09
CA LEU A 9 -9.73 -3.67 -0.98
C LEU A 9 -8.40 -2.94 -0.74
N LEU A 10 -8.10 -1.90 -1.53
CA LEU A 10 -6.87 -1.11 -1.37
C LEU A 10 -6.80 -0.42 0.00
N ARG A 11 -7.92 0.10 0.50
CA ARG A 11 -8.00 0.66 1.87
C ARG A 11 -7.73 -0.41 2.92
N ALA A 12 -8.39 -1.56 2.85
CA ALA A 12 -8.20 -2.64 3.81
C ALA A 12 -6.74 -3.12 3.85
N VAL A 13 -6.12 -3.30 2.67
CA VAL A 13 -4.70 -3.69 2.60
C VAL A 13 -3.78 -2.59 3.14
N LEU A 14 -4.05 -1.33 2.81
CA LEU A 14 -3.28 -0.21 3.36
C LEU A 14 -3.37 -0.17 4.88
N GLU A 15 -4.57 -0.26 5.44
CA GLU A 15 -4.78 -0.24 6.90
C GLU A 15 -4.06 -1.39 7.60
N GLU A 16 -4.07 -2.59 7.03
CA GLU A 16 -3.38 -3.74 7.58
C GLU A 16 -1.85 -3.58 7.56
N VAL A 17 -1.27 -3.23 6.40
CA VAL A 17 0.19 -3.00 6.28
C VAL A 17 0.66 -1.86 7.18
N CYS A 18 -0.23 -0.89 7.40
CA CYS A 18 0.02 0.30 8.17
C CYS A 18 -0.27 0.14 9.67
N GLU A 19 -0.83 -1.00 10.12
CA GLU A 19 -1.16 -1.22 11.53
C GLU A 19 0.09 -1.11 12.42
N ASN A 20 1.23 -1.59 11.90
CA ASN A 20 2.52 -1.60 12.59
C ASN A 20 3.31 -0.29 12.40
N ILE A 21 2.81 0.65 11.57
CA ILE A 21 3.44 1.94 11.31
C ILE A 21 2.81 2.98 12.22
N SER A 22 3.64 3.76 12.92
CA SER A 22 3.17 4.90 13.71
C SER A 22 2.36 5.88 12.86
N VAL A 23 1.29 6.44 13.43
CA VAL A 23 0.46 7.48 12.78
C VAL A 23 1.27 8.73 12.40
N PHE A 24 2.39 8.98 13.07
CA PHE A 24 3.27 10.12 12.82
C PHE A 24 4.19 9.91 11.61
N GLU A 25 4.37 8.68 11.15
CA GLU A 25 5.18 8.34 9.97
C GLU A 25 4.40 8.55 8.66
N ILE A 26 3.87 9.76 8.49
CA ILE A 26 3.02 10.14 7.33
C ILE A 26 3.74 9.84 6.01
N GLY A 27 5.07 10.01 5.97
CA GLY A 27 5.90 9.68 4.81
C GLY A 27 5.85 8.21 4.44
N ALA A 28 6.05 7.31 5.42
CA ALA A 28 5.98 5.87 5.20
C ALA A 28 4.58 5.43 4.77
N ARG A 29 3.53 5.94 5.44
CA ARG A 29 2.13 5.64 5.10
C ARG A 29 1.77 6.08 3.68
N THR A 30 2.24 7.26 3.26
CA THR A 30 2.02 7.79 1.91
C THR A 30 2.78 6.99 0.86
N HIS A 31 4.01 6.57 1.17
CA HIS A 31 4.82 5.73 0.29
C HIS A 31 4.18 4.36 0.07
N VAL A 32 3.72 3.71 1.14
CA VAL A 32 2.96 2.44 1.09
C VAL A 32 1.70 2.59 0.25
N ALA A 33 0.88 3.63 0.49
CA ALA A 33 -0.32 3.88 -0.28
C ALA A 33 -0.03 4.06 -1.78
N SER A 34 1.03 4.79 -2.12
CA SER A 34 1.47 4.98 -3.51
C SER A 34 1.85 3.64 -4.15
N LYS A 35 2.63 2.81 -3.46
CA LYS A 35 3.08 1.50 -3.98
C LYS A 35 1.94 0.51 -4.17
N ILE A 36 0.98 0.50 -3.25
CA ILE A 36 -0.25 -0.31 -3.35
C ILE A 36 -1.08 0.15 -4.56
N LEU A 37 -1.24 1.46 -4.76
CA LEU A 37 -1.95 2.02 -5.92
C LEU A 37 -1.23 1.72 -7.24
N GLU A 38 0.10 1.80 -7.27
CA GLU A 38 0.90 1.41 -8.43
C GLU A 38 0.69 -0.07 -8.78
N ALA A 39 0.74 -0.98 -7.78
CA ALA A 39 0.50 -2.40 -8.01
C ALA A 39 -0.90 -2.65 -8.60
N ALA A 40 -1.93 -2.02 -8.04
CA ALA A 40 -3.29 -2.09 -8.56
C ALA A 40 -3.40 -1.54 -9.99
N ALA A 41 -2.73 -0.42 -10.30
CA ALA A 41 -2.68 0.16 -11.64
C ALA A 41 -1.97 -0.75 -12.65
N ASN A 42 -1.04 -1.59 -12.19
CA ASN A 42 -0.38 -2.63 -12.99
C ASN A 42 -1.23 -3.91 -13.15
N GLY A 43 -2.48 -3.91 -12.66
CA GLY A 43 -3.39 -5.06 -12.74
C GLY A 43 -3.20 -6.09 -11.62
N ARG A 44 -2.35 -5.81 -10.62
CA ARG A 44 -2.16 -6.68 -9.45
C ARG A 44 -3.21 -6.34 -8.40
N LEU A 45 -4.35 -7.04 -8.46
CA LEU A 45 -5.48 -6.83 -7.55
C LEU A 45 -5.59 -7.90 -6.45
N SER A 46 -4.65 -8.84 -6.41
CA SER A 46 -4.61 -9.85 -5.35
C SER A 46 -4.12 -9.24 -4.05
N ILE A 47 -4.78 -9.59 -2.94
CA ILE A 47 -4.43 -9.11 -1.59
C ILE A 47 -2.95 -9.37 -1.27
N ASP A 48 -2.45 -10.56 -1.60
CA ASP A 48 -1.05 -10.93 -1.37
C ASP A 48 -0.07 -10.01 -2.11
N GLU A 49 -0.29 -9.75 -3.40
CA GLU A 49 0.53 -8.85 -4.21
C GLU A 49 0.51 -7.40 -3.69
N LEU A 50 -0.65 -6.92 -3.26
CA LEU A 50 -0.79 -5.56 -2.71
C LEU A 50 -0.07 -5.44 -1.35
N LYS A 51 -0.18 -6.46 -0.49
CA LYS A 51 0.54 -6.53 0.78
C LYS A 51 2.05 -6.60 0.56
N ALA A 52 2.49 -7.44 -0.38
CA ALA A 52 3.89 -7.56 -0.75
C ALA A 52 4.45 -6.22 -1.25
N ALA A 53 3.71 -5.50 -2.10
CA ALA A 53 4.08 -4.16 -2.56
C ALA A 53 4.19 -3.16 -1.40
N GLY A 54 3.23 -3.18 -0.46
CA GLY A 54 3.26 -2.34 0.73
C GLY A 54 4.42 -2.66 1.68
N HIS A 55 4.69 -3.93 1.96
CA HIS A 55 5.82 -4.38 2.79
C HIS A 55 7.17 -4.07 2.13
N SER A 56 7.26 -4.22 0.81
CA SER A 56 8.45 -3.82 0.05
C SER A 56 8.68 -2.32 0.15
N ALA A 57 7.62 -1.51 0.22
CA ALA A 57 7.73 -0.07 0.41
C ALA A 57 8.30 0.30 1.79
N LEU A 58 8.04 -0.52 2.82
CA LEU A 58 8.58 -0.33 4.17
C LEU A 58 10.03 -0.78 4.32
N ASN A 59 10.40 -1.85 3.60
CA ASN A 59 11.78 -2.36 3.60
C ASN A 59 12.69 -1.64 2.61
N ALA A 60 12.12 -0.92 1.64
CA ALA A 60 12.88 -0.06 0.77
C ALA A 60 13.45 1.08 1.63
N PRO A 61 14.77 1.33 1.57
CA PRO A 61 15.34 2.48 2.26
C PRO A 61 14.63 3.74 1.76
N PRO A 62 14.27 4.70 2.64
CA PRO A 62 13.76 5.99 2.19
C PRO A 62 14.79 6.55 1.20
N GLY A 63 14.34 6.78 -0.03
CA GLY A 63 15.20 7.15 -1.14
C GLY A 63 16.15 8.28 -0.76
N ARG A 64 17.43 8.03 -1.04
CA ARG A 64 18.58 8.95 -0.91
C ARG A 64 18.33 10.31 -1.56
#